data_AF-A0AA40CCA0-F1
#
_entry.id   AF-A0AA40CCA0-F1
#
_cell.length_a   1.000
_cell.length_b   1.000
_cell.length_c   1.000
_cell.angle_alpha   90.00
_cell.angle_beta   90.00
_cell.angle_gamma   90.00
#
_symmetry.space_group_name_H-M   'P 1'
#
loop_
_entity.id
_entity.type
_entity.pdbx_description
1 polymer ?
#
loop_
_entity_poly.entity_id
_entity_poly.type
_entity_poly.pdbx_seq_one_letter_code
_entity_poly.pdbx_strand_id
1 'polypeptide(L)'
;MSGSVEADTPQQAVDTQPVNQDDIQTVAQTIRDLTSTEVQVVHPGGENGGDDFGITCYWDASSMAPLNARSAAAVARLRAYKPPPAPLWGRLHLSRRAAVLLLLFADRRGDLRVVVTMRAASLRSFSGHAALPGGKADTIEETPFQIARREAWEEIGLPMEDAKLPSPFRIEHLCDLPMNLARTELIVRPCVAFLHANEPSVPTGAPRSPSTKTPTVEESMIPRLDAKEVAAVFSAPFSNFLKATDEELPAEEARRRPLPPGKWYEGNWLQFNGQPWRAHYFYVPVNDQRVMKPKRQLSAAEEEVADELGEKERYQVWGMTARILVDAARIAYGQDPEFEHNSHYGDEGMIEDAEKQGRLGPKKKTSEAPKV
;
A
#
# COMPACT_ATOMS: atom_id res chain seq x y z
N MET A 1 -23.49 11.89 -68.13
CA MET A 1 -22.30 12.15 -67.29
C MET A 1 -22.48 13.54 -66.70
N SER A 2 -23.30 13.66 -65.65
CA SER A 2 -22.94 13.58 -64.22
C SER A 2 -22.26 14.88 -63.76
N GLY A 3 -23.09 15.79 -63.24
CA GLY A 3 -22.72 17.05 -62.61
C GLY A 3 -23.40 17.17 -61.24
N SER A 4 -22.59 17.66 -60.31
CA SER A 4 -22.73 18.00 -58.88
C SER A 4 -24.11 18.37 -58.33
N VAL A 5 -24.41 17.87 -57.13
CA VAL A 5 -25.34 18.47 -56.17
C VAL A 5 -24.69 18.42 -54.77
N GLU A 6 -24.41 19.60 -54.21
CA GLU A 6 -24.00 19.81 -52.82
C GLU A 6 -25.16 19.51 -51.87
N ALA A 7 -24.88 18.79 -50.79
CA ALA A 7 -25.79 18.62 -49.67
C ALA A 7 -25.12 19.11 -48.39
N ASP A 8 -25.74 20.14 -47.83
CA ASP A 8 -25.45 20.88 -46.61
C ASP A 8 -25.69 20.03 -45.36
N THR A 9 -24.82 20.10 -44.34
CA THR A 9 -25.05 19.52 -43.00
C THR A 9 -24.56 20.51 -41.94
N PRO A 10 -25.40 20.93 -40.99
CA PRO A 10 -25.08 22.01 -40.07
C PRO A 10 -24.20 21.56 -38.89
N GLN A 11 -23.19 22.39 -38.58
CA GLN A 11 -22.40 22.34 -37.36
C GLN A 11 -23.24 22.77 -36.14
N GLN A 12 -23.45 21.86 -35.18
CA GLN A 12 -23.96 22.21 -33.85
C GLN A 12 -22.81 22.77 -32.99
N ALA A 13 -22.94 24.04 -32.60
CA ALA A 13 -22.11 24.66 -31.57
C ALA A 13 -22.52 24.10 -30.19
N VAL A 14 -21.55 23.57 -29.44
CA VAL A 14 -21.72 23.21 -28.02
C VAL A 14 -21.64 24.49 -27.21
N ASP A 15 -22.78 24.88 -26.64
CA ASP A 15 -22.93 26.04 -25.76
C ASP A 15 -22.25 25.75 -24.41
N THR A 16 -21.00 26.20 -24.25
CA THR A 16 -20.32 26.20 -22.95
C THR A 16 -20.75 27.42 -22.17
N GLN A 17 -21.73 27.24 -21.28
CA GLN A 17 -22.09 28.27 -20.30
C GLN A 17 -20.89 28.58 -19.39
N PRO A 18 -20.61 29.86 -19.09
CA PRO A 18 -19.54 30.23 -18.18
C PRO A 18 -19.88 29.79 -16.76
N VAL A 19 -18.95 29.07 -16.13
CA VAL A 19 -19.08 28.62 -14.74
C VAL A 19 -19.23 29.84 -13.82
N ASN A 20 -20.33 29.88 -13.07
CA ASN A 20 -20.68 30.98 -12.17
C ASN A 20 -19.66 31.08 -11.01
N GLN A 21 -19.18 32.29 -10.73
CA GLN A 21 -18.21 32.54 -9.65
C GLN A 21 -18.77 32.18 -8.26
N ASP A 22 -20.10 32.24 -8.08
CA ASP A 22 -20.77 31.83 -6.85
C ASP A 22 -20.76 30.30 -6.67
N ASP A 23 -20.77 29.51 -7.76
CA ASP A 23 -20.65 28.05 -7.70
C ASP A 23 -19.21 27.64 -7.35
N ILE A 24 -18.21 28.37 -7.86
CA ILE A 24 -16.80 28.16 -7.52
C ILE A 24 -16.54 28.50 -6.04
N GLN A 25 -17.12 29.59 -5.52
CA GLN A 25 -17.01 29.94 -4.10
C GLN A 25 -17.75 28.95 -3.21
N THR A 26 -18.92 28.45 -3.62
CA THR A 26 -19.68 27.44 -2.87
C THR A 26 -18.97 26.09 -2.81
N VAL A 27 -18.35 25.65 -3.91
CA VAL A 27 -17.51 24.44 -3.95
C VAL A 27 -16.24 24.63 -3.13
N ALA A 28 -15.58 25.80 -3.21
CA ALA A 28 -14.40 26.11 -2.41
C ALA A 28 -14.72 26.18 -0.90
N GLN A 29 -15.90 26.69 -0.52
CA GLN A 29 -16.34 26.74 0.88
C GLN A 29 -16.75 25.35 1.39
N THR A 30 -17.43 24.54 0.56
CA THR A 30 -17.78 23.14 0.89
C THR A 30 -16.52 22.27 1.03
N ILE A 31 -15.48 22.49 0.20
CA ILE A 31 -14.17 21.86 0.37
C ILE A 31 -13.52 22.33 1.68
N ARG A 32 -13.60 23.63 2.03
CA ARG A 32 -13.03 24.20 3.26
C ARG A 32 -13.73 23.67 4.54
N ASP A 33 -15.03 23.44 4.47
CA ASP A 33 -15.84 22.89 5.57
C ASP A 33 -15.71 21.35 5.67
N LEU A 34 -15.48 20.64 4.54
CA LEU A 34 -15.11 19.21 4.52
C LEU A 34 -13.65 18.95 4.95
N THR A 35 -12.79 19.98 4.94
CA THR A 35 -11.42 19.95 5.47
C THR A 35 -11.32 20.36 6.93
N SER A 36 -12.39 20.89 7.54
CA SER A 36 -12.36 21.35 8.93
C SER A 36 -12.72 20.23 9.90
N THR A 37 -11.78 19.31 10.13
CA THR A 37 -11.77 18.51 11.35
C THR A 37 -10.32 18.17 11.74
N GLU A 38 -9.68 19.09 12.47
CA GLU A 38 -8.29 18.99 12.97
C GLU A 38 -7.94 17.71 13.76
N VAL A 39 -6.89 16.99 13.38
CA VAL A 39 -6.32 15.87 14.16
C VAL A 39 -5.55 16.44 15.36
N GLN A 40 -5.81 15.98 16.58
CA GLN A 40 -4.95 16.31 17.73
C GLN A 40 -3.72 15.40 17.78
N VAL A 41 -2.55 16.01 17.96
CA VAL A 41 -1.28 15.33 18.20
C VAL A 41 -1.08 15.20 19.70
N VAL A 42 -1.08 13.97 20.23
CA VAL A 42 -0.75 13.70 21.62
C VAL A 42 0.64 13.06 21.67
N HIS A 43 1.58 13.74 22.32
CA HIS A 43 2.90 13.20 22.65
C HIS A 43 2.83 12.52 24.03
N PRO A 44 3.38 11.30 24.20
CA PRO A 44 3.49 10.71 25.52
C PRO A 44 4.65 11.37 26.28
N GLY A 45 4.32 12.15 27.32
CA GLY A 45 5.13 12.48 28.50
C GLY A 45 6.61 12.90 28.33
N GLY A 46 6.87 14.20 28.47
CA GLY A 46 8.20 14.74 28.78
C GLY A 46 8.22 16.27 28.75
N GLU A 47 8.34 16.92 29.92
CA GLU A 47 8.39 18.39 30.06
C GLU A 47 9.73 18.99 29.57
N ASN A 48 9.62 20.08 28.82
CA ASN A 48 10.56 21.21 28.67
C ASN A 48 12.05 20.95 28.39
N GLY A 49 12.47 21.27 27.16
CA GLY A 49 13.86 21.59 26.82
C GLY A 49 14.04 21.59 25.31
N GLY A 50 14.20 22.78 24.72
CA GLY A 50 14.25 22.97 23.28
C GLY A 50 15.34 22.15 22.59
N ASP A 51 14.92 21.43 21.55
CA ASP A 51 15.67 21.01 20.36
C ASP A 51 14.62 20.47 19.38
N ASP A 52 13.99 21.38 18.63
CA ASP A 52 12.96 21.10 17.62
C ASP A 52 13.58 20.49 16.35
N PHE A 53 14.13 19.27 16.47
CA PHE A 53 14.56 18.49 15.31
C PHE A 53 14.29 17.00 15.51
N GLY A 54 13.15 16.59 14.95
CA GLY A 54 12.97 15.28 14.35
C GLY A 54 12.30 14.27 15.25
N ILE A 55 10.97 14.19 15.18
CA ILE A 55 10.17 12.99 15.52
C ILE A 55 8.90 12.98 14.65
N THR A 56 9.05 12.68 13.35
CA THR A 56 8.10 11.97 12.47
C THR A 56 8.88 11.63 11.18
N CYS A 57 8.99 10.36 10.80
CA CYS A 57 9.79 9.96 9.62
C CYS A 57 8.99 9.00 8.74
N TYR A 58 7.72 9.30 8.53
CA TYR A 58 6.92 8.45 7.65
C TYR A 58 6.71 9.12 6.31
N TRP A 59 6.32 10.40 6.22
CA TRP A 59 6.04 11.03 4.92
C TRP A 59 6.17 12.55 4.98
N ASP A 60 7.39 13.02 4.87
CA ASP A 60 7.76 14.40 4.60
C ASP A 60 8.45 14.42 3.21
N ALA A 61 8.22 15.44 2.37
CA ALA A 61 8.90 15.51 1.08
C ALA A 61 10.41 15.71 1.28
N SER A 62 10.80 16.37 2.38
CA SER A 62 12.18 16.41 2.87
C SER A 62 12.62 15.08 3.53
N SER A 63 11.71 14.10 3.61
CA SER A 63 11.97 12.70 3.96
C SER A 63 12.05 11.72 2.79
N MET A 64 11.78 12.16 1.56
CA MET A 64 11.98 11.35 0.38
C MET A 64 13.14 11.93 -0.42
N ALA A 65 14.16 11.11 -0.66
CA ALA A 65 15.23 11.47 -1.57
C ALA A 65 15.00 10.85 -2.95
N PRO A 66 15.66 11.35 -4.01
CA PRO A 66 15.79 10.60 -5.26
C PRO A 66 16.30 9.18 -4.97
N LEU A 67 15.80 8.20 -5.74
CA LEU A 67 16.24 6.81 -5.63
C LEU A 67 17.77 6.72 -5.72
N ASN A 68 18.38 6.04 -4.76
CA ASN A 68 19.79 5.68 -4.90
C ASN A 68 19.97 4.65 -6.02
N ALA A 69 21.20 4.41 -6.46
CA ALA A 69 21.48 3.54 -7.62
C ALA A 69 20.91 2.12 -7.45
N ARG A 70 20.95 1.57 -6.23
CA ARG A 70 20.43 0.23 -5.92
C ARG A 70 18.91 0.19 -6.03
N SER A 71 18.22 1.15 -5.45
CA SER A 71 16.77 1.31 -5.51
C SER A 71 16.27 1.65 -6.91
N ALA A 72 16.99 2.49 -7.66
CA ALA A 72 16.68 2.81 -9.05
C ALA A 72 16.77 1.57 -9.95
N ALA A 73 17.82 0.77 -9.79
CA ALA A 73 17.93 -0.52 -10.47
C ALA A 73 16.78 -1.47 -10.07
N ALA A 74 16.36 -1.44 -8.81
CA ALA A 74 15.27 -2.29 -8.34
C ALA A 74 13.92 -1.93 -8.95
N VAL A 75 13.57 -0.63 -9.00
CA VAL A 75 12.39 -0.12 -9.71
C VAL A 75 12.47 -0.45 -11.20
N ALA A 76 13.65 -0.33 -11.82
CA ALA A 76 13.82 -0.68 -13.23
C ALA A 76 13.58 -2.18 -13.51
N ARG A 77 14.03 -3.09 -12.63
CA ARG A 77 13.75 -4.53 -12.75
C ARG A 77 12.26 -4.84 -12.60
N LEU A 78 11.59 -4.23 -11.62
CA LEU A 78 10.13 -4.37 -11.44
C LEU A 78 9.37 -3.87 -12.67
N ARG A 79 9.72 -2.69 -13.20
CA ARG A 79 9.13 -2.14 -14.42
C ARG A 79 9.36 -3.05 -15.65
N ALA A 80 10.51 -3.70 -15.74
CA ALA A 80 10.83 -4.62 -16.83
C ALA A 80 10.28 -6.04 -16.62
N TYR A 81 9.77 -6.36 -15.43
CA TYR A 81 9.30 -7.69 -15.09
C TYR A 81 8.04 -8.04 -15.90
N LYS A 82 8.10 -9.18 -16.59
CA LYS A 82 6.96 -9.75 -17.32
C LYS A 82 6.44 -10.94 -16.52
N PRO A 83 5.26 -10.83 -15.86
CA PRO A 83 4.70 -11.96 -15.15
C PRO A 83 4.39 -13.11 -16.11
N PRO A 84 4.37 -14.36 -15.61
CA PRO A 84 3.84 -15.49 -16.36
C PRO A 84 2.40 -15.19 -16.79
N PRO A 85 1.95 -15.73 -17.95
CA PRO A 85 0.53 -15.66 -18.32
C PRO A 85 -0.34 -16.21 -17.20
N ALA A 86 -1.37 -15.46 -16.81
CA ALA A 86 -2.33 -15.86 -15.78
C ALA A 86 -3.73 -16.09 -16.40
N PRO A 87 -3.90 -17.06 -17.33
CA PRO A 87 -5.16 -17.25 -18.05
C PRO A 87 -6.31 -17.68 -17.13
N LEU A 88 -5.99 -18.22 -15.96
CA LEU A 88 -6.97 -18.59 -14.97
C LEU A 88 -7.66 -17.37 -14.35
N TRP A 89 -6.97 -16.24 -14.17
CA TRP A 89 -7.55 -15.05 -13.53
C TRP A 89 -8.90 -14.67 -14.13
N GLY A 90 -8.97 -14.58 -15.46
CA GLY A 90 -10.20 -14.25 -16.19
C GLY A 90 -11.32 -15.29 -16.09
N ARG A 91 -11.01 -16.53 -15.69
CA ARG A 91 -11.96 -17.64 -15.51
C ARG A 91 -12.36 -17.87 -14.05
N LEU A 92 -11.64 -17.29 -13.09
CA LEU A 92 -11.98 -17.40 -11.66
C LEU A 92 -13.35 -16.81 -11.39
N HIS A 93 -14.12 -17.49 -10.53
CA HIS A 93 -15.36 -16.91 -9.99
C HIS A 93 -15.06 -15.62 -9.22
N LEU A 94 -15.95 -14.63 -9.30
CA LEU A 94 -15.78 -13.32 -8.67
C LEU A 94 -15.39 -13.42 -7.18
N SER A 95 -16.08 -14.29 -6.43
CA SER A 95 -15.81 -14.50 -5.00
C SER A 95 -14.43 -15.08 -4.66
N ARG A 96 -13.63 -15.46 -5.66
CA ARG A 96 -12.28 -16.00 -5.52
C ARG A 96 -11.20 -15.00 -5.93
N ARG A 97 -11.56 -13.83 -6.48
CA ARG A 97 -10.60 -12.82 -6.93
C ARG A 97 -10.34 -11.82 -5.81
N ALA A 98 -9.07 -11.58 -5.54
CA ALA A 98 -8.59 -10.53 -4.66
C ALA A 98 -7.27 -9.96 -5.18
N ALA A 99 -6.96 -8.73 -4.84
CA ALA A 99 -5.70 -8.10 -5.17
C ALA A 99 -5.17 -7.27 -4.00
N VAL A 100 -3.85 -7.13 -3.95
CA VAL A 100 -3.16 -6.34 -2.92
C VAL A 100 -2.14 -5.40 -3.55
N LEU A 101 -1.93 -4.25 -2.94
CA LEU A 101 -1.01 -3.21 -3.38
C LEU A 101 0.30 -3.26 -2.59
N LEU A 102 1.42 -3.48 -3.29
CA LEU A 102 2.75 -3.16 -2.77
C LEU A 102 3.08 -1.73 -3.19
N LEU A 103 2.77 -0.77 -2.32
CA LEU A 103 3.10 0.64 -2.54
C LEU A 103 4.54 0.89 -2.08
N LEU A 104 5.44 1.06 -3.04
CA LEU A 104 6.85 1.36 -2.82
C LEU A 104 7.10 2.86 -2.87
N PHE A 105 8.07 3.32 -2.08
CA PHE A 105 8.53 4.71 -2.06
C PHE A 105 10.00 4.78 -1.65
N ALA A 106 10.65 5.91 -1.94
CA ALA A 106 12.02 6.17 -1.51
C ALA A 106 12.03 6.91 -0.16
N ASP A 107 12.85 6.45 0.78
CA ASP A 107 13.11 7.17 2.03
C ASP A 107 14.18 8.28 1.87
N ARG A 108 14.63 8.86 2.99
CA ARG A 108 15.65 9.93 3.06
C ARG A 108 16.99 9.54 2.44
N ARG A 109 17.27 8.24 2.34
CA ARG A 109 18.50 7.67 1.80
C ARG A 109 18.33 7.22 0.35
N GLY A 110 17.14 7.41 -0.21
CA GLY A 110 16.76 6.89 -1.51
C GLY A 110 16.58 5.36 -1.50
N ASP A 111 16.51 4.73 -0.33
CA ASP A 111 16.27 3.31 -0.14
C ASP A 111 14.76 3.02 -0.28
N LEU A 112 14.39 1.91 -0.92
CA LEU A 112 12.98 1.55 -1.08
C LEU A 112 12.39 1.07 0.24
N ARG A 113 11.23 1.62 0.59
CA ARG A 113 10.34 1.14 1.65
C ARG A 113 9.00 0.72 1.05
N VAL A 114 8.28 -0.13 1.77
CA VAL A 114 6.95 -0.62 1.39
C VAL A 114 5.93 -0.28 2.47
N VAL A 115 4.74 0.15 2.06
CA VAL A 115 3.60 0.42 2.96
C VAL A 115 2.92 -0.88 3.38
N VAL A 116 2.64 -1.01 4.68
CA VAL A 116 1.97 -2.16 5.29
C VAL A 116 0.91 -1.64 6.27
N THR A 117 -0.25 -2.28 6.32
CA THR A 117 -1.35 -1.94 7.23
C THR A 117 -1.46 -2.96 8.35
N MET A 118 -2.03 -2.54 9.48
CA MET A 118 -2.42 -3.42 10.58
C MET A 118 -3.92 -3.62 10.58
N ARG A 119 -4.32 -4.89 10.49
CA ARG A 119 -5.68 -5.44 10.67
C ARG A 119 -6.44 -4.78 11.85
N ALA A 120 -7.53 -4.05 11.66
CA ALA A 120 -8.40 -3.68 12.80
C ALA A 120 -8.89 -4.94 13.55
N ALA A 121 -8.93 -4.89 14.89
CA ALA A 121 -9.27 -6.08 15.68
C ALA A 121 -10.73 -6.51 15.57
N SER A 122 -11.62 -5.59 15.19
CA SER A 122 -13.05 -5.84 15.00
C SER A 122 -13.37 -6.68 13.76
N LEU A 123 -12.39 -6.94 12.89
CA LEU A 123 -12.57 -7.75 11.70
C LEU A 123 -12.70 -9.24 12.02
N ARG A 124 -13.68 -9.90 11.38
CA ARG A 124 -14.02 -11.32 11.57
C ARG A 124 -12.88 -12.31 11.24
N SER A 125 -11.78 -11.83 10.63
CA SER A 125 -10.62 -12.65 10.26
C SER A 125 -9.33 -11.84 10.26
N PHE A 126 -8.24 -12.44 10.76
CA PHE A 126 -6.87 -11.89 10.77
C PHE A 126 -6.75 -10.54 11.50
N SER A 127 -7.54 -10.35 12.57
CA SER A 127 -7.46 -9.20 13.47
C SER A 127 -6.03 -9.02 14.00
N GLY A 128 -5.52 -7.79 13.95
CA GLY A 128 -4.17 -7.45 14.45
C GLY A 128 -3.01 -8.00 13.61
N HIS A 129 -3.24 -8.58 12.43
CA HIS A 129 -2.17 -9.01 11.55
C HIS A 129 -1.76 -7.93 10.56
N ALA A 130 -0.47 -7.89 10.23
CA ALA A 130 0.04 -7.05 9.16
C ALA A 130 -0.41 -7.57 7.79
N ALA A 131 -0.90 -6.67 6.94
CA ALA A 131 -1.36 -6.94 5.59
C ALA A 131 -0.89 -5.86 4.62
N LEU A 132 -0.82 -6.19 3.34
CA LEU A 132 -0.76 -5.18 2.29
C LEU A 132 -2.17 -4.63 2.07
N PRO A 133 -2.34 -3.33 1.73
CA PRO A 133 -3.64 -2.81 1.37
C PRO A 133 -4.27 -3.63 0.25
N GLY A 134 -5.53 -4.03 0.40
CA GLY A 134 -6.17 -4.87 -0.61
C GLY A 134 -7.34 -5.70 -0.10
N GLY A 135 -8.08 -6.24 -1.06
CA GLY A 135 -9.32 -6.95 -0.79
C GLY A 135 -9.85 -7.65 -2.02
N LYS A 136 -11.16 -7.88 -2.04
CA LYS A 136 -11.81 -8.72 -3.06
C LYS A 136 -12.23 -7.88 -4.27
N ALA A 137 -12.36 -8.54 -5.41
CA ALA A 137 -13.02 -7.92 -6.54
C ALA A 137 -14.51 -7.68 -6.22
N ASP A 138 -15.00 -6.48 -6.56
CA ASP A 138 -16.42 -6.13 -6.52
C ASP A 138 -17.10 -6.54 -7.84
N THR A 139 -16.38 -6.42 -8.96
CA THR A 139 -16.89 -6.80 -10.28
C THR A 139 -15.90 -7.66 -11.08
N ILE A 140 -16.38 -8.30 -12.15
CA ILE A 140 -15.55 -9.21 -12.96
C ILE A 140 -14.64 -8.45 -13.94
N GLU A 141 -15.00 -7.20 -14.22
CA GLU A 141 -14.33 -6.27 -15.13
C GLU A 141 -13.13 -5.58 -14.50
N GLU A 142 -13.06 -5.50 -13.17
CA GLU A 142 -11.93 -4.87 -12.49
C GLU A 142 -10.63 -5.63 -12.78
N THR A 143 -9.63 -4.88 -13.24
CA THR A 143 -8.26 -5.37 -13.29
C THR A 143 -7.71 -5.55 -11.87
N PRO A 144 -6.71 -6.45 -11.67
CA PRO A 144 -6.05 -6.59 -10.37
C PRO A 144 -5.59 -5.26 -9.76
N PHE A 145 -5.00 -4.39 -10.57
CA PHE A 145 -4.51 -3.09 -10.10
C PHE A 145 -5.64 -2.15 -9.70
N GLN A 146 -6.77 -2.15 -10.42
CA GLN A 146 -7.96 -1.37 -10.02
C GLN A 146 -8.52 -1.83 -8.66
N ILE A 147 -8.61 -3.15 -8.44
CA ILE A 147 -9.03 -3.71 -7.15
C ILE A 147 -8.08 -3.23 -6.05
N ALA A 148 -6.77 -3.42 -6.24
CA ALA A 148 -5.76 -3.04 -5.26
C ALA A 148 -5.77 -1.53 -4.95
N ARG A 149 -6.01 -0.68 -5.95
CA ARG A 149 -6.10 0.78 -5.80
C ARG A 149 -7.36 1.21 -5.08
N ARG A 150 -8.52 0.61 -5.41
CA ARG A 150 -9.81 0.88 -4.74
C ARG A 150 -9.73 0.55 -3.26
N GLU A 151 -9.23 -0.63 -2.93
CA GLU A 151 -9.05 -1.08 -1.55
C GLU A 151 -8.03 -0.20 -0.80
N ALA A 152 -6.93 0.20 -1.43
CA ALA A 152 -5.99 1.15 -0.82
C ALA A 152 -6.61 2.55 -0.58
N TRP A 153 -7.54 2.97 -1.44
CA TRP A 153 -8.30 4.20 -1.23
C TRP A 153 -9.26 4.09 -0.05
N GLU A 154 -9.97 2.96 0.08
CA GLU A 154 -10.90 2.68 1.19
C GLU A 154 -10.16 2.54 2.53
N GLU A 155 -9.09 1.75 2.58
CA GLU A 155 -8.37 1.41 3.80
C GLU A 155 -7.47 2.56 4.32
N ILE A 156 -6.70 3.18 3.42
CA ILE A 156 -5.65 4.16 3.79
C ILE A 156 -5.80 5.51 3.07
N GLY A 157 -6.94 5.78 2.45
CA GLY A 157 -7.23 7.08 1.85
C GLY A 157 -6.39 7.43 0.62
N LEU A 158 -5.65 6.47 0.05
CA LEU A 158 -4.76 6.69 -1.10
C LEU A 158 -5.60 7.08 -2.34
N PRO A 159 -5.51 8.32 -2.86
CA PRO A 159 -6.40 8.75 -3.94
C PRO A 159 -6.29 7.87 -5.19
N MET A 160 -7.45 7.54 -5.79
CA MET A 160 -7.55 6.70 -7.00
C MET A 160 -6.92 7.33 -8.25
N GLU A 161 -7.02 8.65 -8.35
CA GLU A 161 -6.54 9.44 -9.50
C GLU A 161 -5.30 10.24 -9.10
N ASP A 162 -4.27 10.21 -9.96
CA ASP A 162 -3.03 10.96 -9.72
C ASP A 162 -3.26 12.47 -9.60
N ALA A 163 -4.26 13.02 -10.30
CA ALA A 163 -4.62 14.44 -10.22
C ALA A 163 -5.14 14.87 -8.84
N LYS A 164 -5.59 13.90 -8.02
CA LYS A 164 -6.04 14.13 -6.64
C LYS A 164 -4.91 13.95 -5.63
N LEU A 165 -3.74 13.48 -6.08
CA LEU A 165 -2.54 13.50 -5.27
C LEU A 165 -1.99 14.94 -5.25
N PRO A 166 -1.46 15.43 -4.11
CA PRO A 166 -0.70 16.65 -4.10
C PRO A 166 0.43 16.60 -5.10
N SER A 167 0.71 17.74 -5.72
CA SER A 167 2.01 17.92 -6.36
C SER A 167 3.11 17.77 -5.30
N PRO A 168 4.22 17.05 -5.59
CA PRO A 168 4.61 16.55 -6.91
C PRO A 168 4.45 15.03 -7.07
N PHE A 169 3.46 14.44 -6.39
CA PHE A 169 3.31 13.01 -6.30
C PHE A 169 2.56 12.40 -7.47
N ARG A 170 2.96 11.20 -7.87
CA ARG A 170 2.22 10.35 -8.82
C ARG A 170 2.46 8.88 -8.53
N ILE A 171 1.54 8.02 -8.94
CA ILE A 171 1.64 6.58 -8.69
C ILE A 171 1.82 5.86 -10.02
N GLU A 172 2.98 5.21 -10.16
CA GLU A 172 3.29 4.38 -11.32
C GLU A 172 3.01 2.92 -10.99
N HIS A 173 2.11 2.27 -11.75
CA HIS A 173 2.00 0.80 -11.74
C HIS A 173 3.24 0.21 -12.43
N LEU A 174 4.00 -0.61 -11.70
CA LEU A 174 5.23 -1.22 -12.21
C LEU A 174 4.98 -2.58 -12.85
N CYS A 175 4.31 -3.48 -12.13
CA CYS A 175 3.99 -4.82 -12.60
C CYS A 175 2.98 -5.53 -11.70
N ASP A 176 2.40 -6.61 -12.20
CA ASP A 176 1.68 -7.60 -11.40
C ASP A 176 2.58 -8.80 -11.10
N LEU A 177 2.46 -9.41 -9.92
CA LEU A 177 3.20 -10.60 -9.51
C LEU A 177 2.34 -11.87 -9.62
N PRO A 178 2.96 -13.07 -9.68
CA PRO A 178 2.24 -14.34 -9.67
C PRO A 178 1.20 -14.47 -8.55
N MET A 179 0.11 -15.19 -8.82
CA MET A 179 -1.01 -15.32 -7.90
C MET A 179 -0.65 -16.16 -6.67
N ASN A 180 -1.23 -15.85 -5.52
CA ASN A 180 -1.07 -16.60 -4.27
C ASN A 180 -2.40 -17.23 -3.85
N LEU A 181 -2.35 -18.43 -3.27
CA LEU A 181 -3.52 -19.20 -2.86
C LEU A 181 -3.73 -19.12 -1.35
N ALA A 182 -4.84 -18.53 -0.92
CA ALA A 182 -5.22 -18.54 0.48
C ALA A 182 -5.79 -19.91 0.90
N ARG A 183 -5.73 -20.23 2.19
CA ARG A 183 -6.40 -21.42 2.76
C ARG A 183 -7.92 -21.45 2.50
N THR A 184 -8.53 -20.28 2.32
CA THR A 184 -9.94 -20.10 1.99
C THR A 184 -10.24 -20.20 0.50
N GLU A 185 -9.25 -20.60 -0.31
CA GLU A 185 -9.28 -20.67 -1.76
C GLU A 185 -9.48 -19.30 -2.44
N LEU A 186 -9.22 -18.22 -1.70
CA LEU A 186 -9.12 -16.89 -2.28
C LEU A 186 -7.80 -16.79 -3.06
N ILE A 187 -7.87 -16.31 -4.29
CA ILE A 187 -6.72 -16.09 -5.16
C ILE A 187 -6.35 -14.62 -5.10
N VAL A 188 -5.15 -14.34 -4.61
CA VAL A 188 -4.65 -12.98 -4.41
C VAL A 188 -3.64 -12.65 -5.49
N ARG A 189 -3.88 -11.58 -6.25
CA ARG A 189 -2.97 -11.04 -7.27
C ARG A 189 -2.23 -9.81 -6.72
N PRO A 190 -0.93 -9.90 -6.40
CA PRO A 190 -0.18 -8.76 -5.90
C PRO A 190 0.18 -7.79 -7.04
N CYS A 191 0.00 -6.50 -6.81
CA CYS A 191 0.30 -5.43 -7.76
C CYS A 191 1.34 -4.50 -7.15
N VAL A 192 2.44 -4.24 -7.86
CA VAL A 192 3.52 -3.37 -7.39
C VAL A 192 3.36 -1.99 -8.00
N ALA A 193 3.37 -0.96 -7.18
CA ALA A 193 3.34 0.43 -7.62
C ALA A 193 4.44 1.24 -6.91
N PHE A 194 4.89 2.29 -7.57
CA PHE A 194 5.87 3.21 -7.00
C PHE A 194 5.29 4.62 -6.90
N LEU A 195 5.36 5.17 -5.69
CA LEU A 195 5.03 6.55 -5.38
C LEU A 195 6.25 7.42 -5.70
N HIS A 196 6.12 8.22 -6.74
CA HIS A 196 7.12 9.22 -7.09
C HIS A 196 6.92 10.48 -6.27
N ALA A 197 8.03 11.13 -5.90
CA ALA A 197 8.07 12.53 -5.48
C ALA A 197 9.01 13.25 -6.46
N ASN A 198 8.47 13.81 -7.55
CA ASN A 198 9.33 14.56 -8.48
C ASN A 198 9.69 15.90 -7.82
N GLU A 199 10.92 16.37 -7.88
CA GLU A 199 11.12 17.81 -7.66
C GLU A 199 10.38 18.56 -8.79
N PRO A 200 9.61 19.63 -8.51
CA PRO A 200 9.08 20.45 -9.59
C PRO A 200 10.27 20.90 -10.45
N SER A 201 10.21 20.65 -11.75
CA SER A 201 11.21 21.12 -12.70
C SER A 201 11.24 22.65 -12.63
N VAL A 202 12.12 23.22 -11.82
CA VAL A 202 12.35 24.65 -11.77
C VAL A 202 12.91 25.04 -13.14
N PRO A 203 12.22 25.90 -13.93
CA PRO A 203 12.81 26.44 -15.14
C PRO A 203 14.09 27.18 -14.73
N THR A 204 15.21 26.85 -15.36
CA THR A 204 16.52 27.41 -15.08
C THR A 204 16.47 28.94 -15.23
N GLY A 205 16.35 29.68 -14.12
CA GLY A 205 16.41 31.16 -14.17
C GLY A 205 15.71 31.97 -13.06
N ALA A 206 14.89 31.39 -12.18
CA ALA A 206 14.23 32.18 -11.13
C ALA A 206 15.05 32.24 -9.82
N PRO A 207 15.21 33.41 -9.17
CA PRO A 207 15.93 33.53 -7.90
C PRO A 207 15.18 32.80 -6.79
N ARG A 208 15.89 31.93 -6.05
CA ARG A 208 15.35 31.22 -4.88
C ARG A 208 15.12 32.22 -3.75
N SER A 209 13.86 32.54 -3.46
CA SER A 209 13.49 33.28 -2.26
C SER A 209 13.40 32.31 -1.07
N PRO A 210 14.09 32.56 0.06
CA PRO A 210 14.14 31.63 1.18
C PRO A 210 13.01 31.89 2.17
N SER A 211 11.74 31.84 1.74
CA SER A 211 10.62 31.89 2.70
C SER A 211 9.28 31.59 2.04
N THR A 212 8.97 30.33 1.83
CA THR A 212 7.57 29.88 1.76
C THR A 212 7.57 28.44 2.22
N LYS A 213 6.96 28.19 3.39
CA LYS A 213 6.77 26.86 3.94
C LYS A 213 6.08 25.99 2.88
N THR A 214 6.81 25.01 2.37
CA THR A 214 6.27 23.96 1.51
C THR A 214 5.23 23.21 2.33
N PRO A 215 3.98 23.04 1.86
CA PRO A 215 3.00 22.25 2.58
C PRO A 215 3.53 20.82 2.76
N THR A 216 3.43 20.30 3.98
CA THR A 216 3.92 18.97 4.33
C THR A 216 2.99 17.91 3.72
N VAL A 217 3.58 16.81 3.25
CA VAL A 217 2.89 15.68 2.60
C VAL A 217 1.81 15.09 3.51
N GLU A 218 2.00 15.22 4.83
CA GLU A 218 1.08 14.79 5.89
C GLU A 218 -0.31 15.43 5.79
N GLU A 219 -0.42 16.70 5.36
CA GLU A 219 -1.72 17.36 5.18
C GLU A 219 -2.44 16.95 3.89
N SER A 220 -1.76 16.25 2.97
CA SER A 220 -2.25 16.14 1.59
C SER A 220 -2.29 14.74 0.97
N MET A 221 -1.54 13.72 1.44
CA MET A 221 -1.53 12.39 0.79
C MET A 221 -2.31 11.27 1.47
N ILE A 222 -2.53 11.33 2.78
CA ILE A 222 -3.29 10.31 3.52
C ILE A 222 -4.28 11.04 4.41
N PRO A 223 -5.41 11.50 3.84
CA PRO A 223 -6.33 12.31 4.61
C PRO A 223 -7.05 11.50 5.69
N ARG A 224 -7.18 10.16 5.53
CA ARG A 224 -8.11 9.31 6.32
C ARG A 224 -7.66 7.84 6.36
N LEU A 225 -7.66 7.24 7.55
CA LEU A 225 -7.71 5.79 7.73
C LEU A 225 -9.15 5.38 8.01
N ASP A 226 -9.63 4.27 7.44
CA ASP A 226 -10.87 3.65 7.93
C ASP A 226 -10.58 2.82 9.19
N ALA A 227 -10.96 3.37 10.33
CA ALA A 227 -10.94 2.74 11.65
C ALA A 227 -11.39 1.28 11.68
N LYS A 228 -12.40 0.96 10.86
CA LYS A 228 -13.07 -0.34 10.88
C LYS A 228 -12.22 -1.43 10.23
N GLU A 229 -11.27 -1.03 9.39
CA GLU A 229 -10.48 -1.94 8.57
C GLU A 229 -9.00 -1.86 8.92
N VAL A 230 -8.48 -0.65 9.20
CA VAL A 230 -7.07 -0.40 9.49
C VAL A 230 -6.89 0.23 10.87
N ALA A 231 -6.14 -0.45 11.74
CA ALA A 231 -5.76 0.07 13.04
C ALA A 231 -4.51 0.96 12.98
N ALA A 232 -3.56 0.66 12.10
CA ALA A 232 -2.33 1.42 11.93
C ALA A 232 -1.74 1.21 10.53
N VAL A 233 -0.89 2.14 10.10
CA VAL A 233 -0.10 2.03 8.87
C VAL A 233 1.37 2.19 9.23
N PHE A 234 2.20 1.32 8.67
CA PHE A 234 3.64 1.32 8.86
C PHE A 234 4.38 1.11 7.56
N SER A 235 5.71 1.27 7.61
CA SER A 235 6.57 0.91 6.48
C SER A 235 7.74 0.05 6.91
N ALA A 236 8.18 -0.82 6.00
CA ALA A 236 9.33 -1.70 6.20
C ALA A 236 10.40 -1.43 5.12
N PRO A 237 11.71 -1.57 5.44
CA PRO A 237 12.77 -1.47 4.45
C PRO A 237 12.65 -2.62 3.44
N PHE A 238 12.30 -2.31 2.19
CA PHE A 238 11.87 -3.30 1.21
C PHE A 238 13.00 -4.30 0.89
N SER A 239 14.23 -3.82 0.86
CA SER A 239 15.40 -4.68 0.61
C SER A 239 15.69 -5.67 1.74
N ASN A 240 15.21 -5.38 2.96
CA ASN A 240 15.50 -6.20 4.14
C ASN A 240 14.64 -7.47 4.20
N PHE A 241 13.59 -7.59 3.38
CA PHE A 241 12.87 -8.85 3.17
C PHE A 241 13.72 -9.94 2.49
N LEU A 242 14.97 -9.66 2.15
CA LEU A 242 15.95 -10.64 1.68
C LEU A 242 17.02 -10.97 2.73
N LYS A 243 16.95 -10.36 3.92
CA LYS A 243 17.97 -10.41 4.96
C LYS A 243 17.50 -11.23 6.15
N ALA A 244 18.40 -11.99 6.78
CA ALA A 244 18.10 -12.75 7.98
C ALA A 244 18.13 -11.89 9.26
N THR A 245 18.78 -10.72 9.19
CA THR A 245 18.96 -9.79 10.31
C THR A 245 18.33 -8.43 10.02
N ASP A 246 18.23 -7.60 11.06
CA ASP A 246 17.74 -6.23 10.91
C ASP A 246 18.61 -5.43 9.94
N GLU A 247 18.04 -4.33 9.43
CA GLU A 247 18.77 -3.43 8.55
C GLU A 247 19.96 -2.79 9.27
N GLU A 248 21.07 -2.65 8.54
CA GLU A 248 22.23 -1.93 9.05
C GLU A 248 22.00 -0.42 8.91
N LEU A 249 21.78 0.24 10.04
CA LEU A 249 21.68 1.69 10.12
C LEU A 249 23.09 2.32 10.14
N PRO A 250 23.30 3.47 9.49
CA PRO A 250 24.52 4.26 9.64
C PRO A 250 24.82 4.53 11.12
N ALA A 251 26.11 4.55 11.49
CA ALA A 251 26.52 4.63 12.91
C ALA A 251 25.89 5.81 13.67
N GLU A 252 25.74 6.97 13.02
CA GLU A 252 25.11 8.14 13.62
C GLU A 252 23.61 7.95 13.86
N GLU A 253 22.91 7.27 12.94
CA GLU A 253 21.49 6.97 13.08
C GLU A 253 21.27 5.87 14.13
N ALA A 254 22.08 4.82 14.11
CA ALA A 254 22.05 3.73 15.10
C ALA A 254 22.31 4.24 16.52
N ARG A 255 23.17 5.24 16.70
CA ARG A 255 23.44 5.88 18.00
C ARG A 255 22.27 6.73 18.48
N ARG A 256 21.63 7.47 17.57
CA ARG A 256 20.52 8.37 17.91
C ARG A 256 19.23 7.60 18.14
N ARG A 257 19.00 6.53 17.37
CA ARG A 257 17.78 5.71 17.38
C ARG A 257 18.15 4.24 17.17
N PRO A 258 18.57 3.56 18.25
CA PRO A 258 18.82 2.13 18.16
C PRO A 258 17.53 1.40 17.80
N LEU A 259 17.66 0.33 17.01
CA LEU A 259 16.54 -0.58 16.76
C LEU A 259 16.12 -1.25 18.08
N PRO A 260 14.81 -1.48 18.30
CA PRO A 260 14.32 -2.15 19.48
C PRO A 260 14.89 -3.56 19.54
N PRO A 261 15.09 -4.15 20.73
CA PRO A 261 15.61 -5.50 20.85
C PRO A 261 14.71 -6.51 20.12
N GLY A 262 15.30 -7.62 19.66
CA GLY A 262 14.59 -8.66 18.94
C GLY A 262 15.37 -9.12 17.72
N LYS A 263 14.73 -9.98 16.93
CA LYS A 263 15.28 -10.49 15.66
C LYS A 263 14.40 -10.06 14.53
N TRP A 264 14.98 -9.88 13.35
CA TRP A 264 14.25 -9.52 12.15
C TRP A 264 13.45 -10.68 11.55
N TYR A 265 14.02 -11.89 11.48
CA TYR A 265 13.46 -12.98 10.69
C TYR A 265 13.44 -14.33 11.41
N GLU A 266 12.37 -15.08 11.17
CA GLU A 266 12.26 -16.52 11.38
C GLU A 266 11.53 -17.19 10.21
N GLY A 267 11.75 -18.48 10.02
CA GLY A 267 10.92 -19.26 9.12
C GLY A 267 10.97 -20.74 9.39
N ASN A 268 9.96 -21.43 8.88
CA ASN A 268 9.85 -22.88 8.93
C ASN A 268 9.11 -23.40 7.70
N TRP A 269 9.39 -24.65 7.34
CA TRP A 269 8.66 -25.33 6.28
C TRP A 269 7.31 -25.84 6.79
N LEU A 270 6.26 -25.59 6.02
CA LEU A 270 4.91 -26.10 6.23
C LEU A 270 4.51 -26.99 5.05
N GLN A 271 3.53 -27.86 5.27
CA GLN A 271 2.83 -28.54 4.19
C GLN A 271 1.56 -27.76 3.83
N PHE A 272 1.41 -27.34 2.58
CA PHE A 272 0.23 -26.63 2.10
C PHE A 272 -0.19 -27.13 0.71
N ASN A 273 -1.45 -27.50 0.54
CA ASN A 273 -1.97 -28.16 -0.68
C ASN A 273 -1.09 -29.33 -1.17
N GLY A 274 -0.53 -30.12 -0.25
CA GLY A 274 0.31 -31.26 -0.62
C GLY A 274 1.71 -30.90 -1.12
N GLN A 275 2.13 -29.64 -1.01
CA GLN A 275 3.46 -29.16 -1.40
C GLN A 275 4.18 -28.48 -0.22
N PRO A 276 5.53 -28.51 -0.17
CA PRO A 276 6.30 -27.74 0.78
C PRO A 276 6.12 -26.23 0.55
N TRP A 277 5.76 -25.50 1.59
CA TRP A 277 5.54 -24.06 1.55
C TRP A 277 6.30 -23.40 2.69
N ARG A 278 7.21 -22.48 2.35
CA ARG A 278 8.02 -21.79 3.34
C ARG A 278 7.21 -20.69 4.02
N ALA A 279 6.98 -20.83 5.32
CA ALA A 279 6.46 -19.77 6.14
C ALA A 279 7.58 -18.81 6.55
N HIS A 280 7.34 -17.52 6.32
CA HIS A 280 8.23 -16.43 6.71
C HIS A 280 7.55 -15.62 7.81
N TYR A 281 8.32 -15.23 8.82
CA TYR A 281 7.92 -14.35 9.92
C TYR A 281 8.97 -13.25 10.03
N PHE A 282 8.55 -12.02 9.76
CA PHE A 282 9.39 -10.83 9.92
C PHE A 282 8.87 -10.00 11.09
N TYR A 283 9.76 -9.50 11.94
CA TYR A 283 9.42 -8.66 13.10
C TYR A 283 9.97 -7.26 12.83
N VAL A 284 9.17 -6.48 12.12
CA VAL A 284 9.56 -5.17 11.60
C VAL A 284 9.62 -4.15 12.75
N PRO A 285 10.79 -3.52 13.00
CA PRO A 285 10.90 -2.40 13.92
C PRO A 285 9.98 -1.25 13.55
N VAL A 286 9.29 -0.71 14.53
CA VAL A 286 8.33 0.37 14.38
C VAL A 286 8.52 1.39 15.50
N ASN A 287 9.73 1.92 15.60
CA ASN A 287 10.00 3.08 16.46
C ASN A 287 9.26 4.31 15.89
N ASP A 288 8.50 4.98 16.76
CA ASP A 288 7.80 6.25 16.51
C ASP A 288 6.76 6.25 15.38
N GLN A 289 6.03 5.15 15.20
CA GLN A 289 4.89 5.12 14.29
C GLN A 289 3.63 5.59 14.97
N ARG A 290 3.11 6.71 14.46
CA ARG A 290 1.89 7.29 14.95
C ARG A 290 0.72 6.36 14.61
N VAL A 291 0.14 5.71 15.63
CA VAL A 291 -1.19 5.11 15.51
C VAL A 291 -2.16 6.24 15.26
N MET A 292 -2.59 6.40 14.00
CA MET A 292 -3.59 7.38 13.63
C MET A 292 -4.96 6.90 14.14
N LYS A 293 -5.38 7.45 15.28
CA LYS A 293 -6.70 7.18 15.88
C LYS A 293 -7.78 7.98 15.12
N PRO A 294 -8.83 7.32 14.60
CA PRO A 294 -9.92 8.01 13.92
C PRO A 294 -10.78 8.81 14.89
N LYS A 295 -11.36 9.91 14.40
CA LYS A 295 -12.01 10.96 15.19
C LYS A 295 -13.40 10.63 15.77
N ARG A 296 -13.90 9.42 15.52
CA ARG A 296 -15.21 8.98 15.99
C ARG A 296 -15.02 8.25 17.32
N GLN A 297 -16.03 8.28 18.21
CA GLN A 297 -16.04 7.42 19.40
C GLN A 297 -15.78 5.98 18.96
N LEU A 298 -14.55 5.52 19.15
CA LEU A 298 -14.17 4.13 19.07
C LEU A 298 -14.95 3.41 20.17
N SER A 299 -15.33 2.17 19.93
CA SER A 299 -15.76 1.32 21.03
C SER A 299 -14.58 1.11 21.99
N ALA A 300 -14.85 0.85 23.27
CA ALA A 300 -13.79 0.60 24.26
C ALA A 300 -12.81 -0.51 23.81
N ALA A 301 -13.33 -1.53 23.11
CA ALA A 301 -12.51 -2.61 22.55
C ALA A 301 -11.59 -2.16 21.40
N GLU A 302 -11.99 -1.16 20.61
CA GLU A 302 -11.15 -0.59 19.55
C GLU A 302 -10.09 0.36 20.11
N GLU A 303 -10.39 1.09 21.18
CA GLU A 303 -9.40 1.92 21.89
C GLU A 303 -8.31 1.05 22.55
N GLU A 304 -8.70 0.01 23.27
CA GLU A 304 -7.78 -0.92 23.95
C GLU A 304 -6.80 -1.57 22.95
N VAL A 305 -7.30 -2.02 21.80
CA VAL A 305 -6.45 -2.60 20.74
C VAL A 305 -5.53 -1.55 20.10
N ALA A 306 -6.04 -0.34 19.86
CA ALA A 306 -5.22 0.73 19.30
C ALA A 306 -4.08 1.13 20.26
N ASP A 307 -4.35 1.11 21.56
CA ASP A 307 -3.33 1.33 22.61
C ASP A 307 -2.33 0.17 22.64
N GLU A 308 -2.78 -1.09 22.66
CA GLU A 308 -1.91 -2.26 22.59
C GLU A 308 -1.02 -2.29 21.34
N LEU A 309 -1.53 -1.83 20.19
CA LEU A 309 -0.74 -1.72 18.97
C LEU A 309 0.27 -0.56 19.08
N GLY A 310 -0.13 0.57 19.64
CA GLY A 310 0.75 1.72 19.87
C GLY A 310 1.92 1.45 20.81
N GLU A 311 1.77 0.47 21.71
CA GLU A 311 2.84 0.03 22.63
C GLU A 311 3.84 -0.96 22.00
N LYS A 312 3.55 -1.53 20.82
CA LYS A 312 4.44 -2.51 20.18
C LYS A 312 5.60 -1.83 19.44
N GLU A 313 6.81 -2.21 19.81
CA GLU A 313 8.04 -1.76 19.14
C GLU A 313 8.35 -2.56 17.84
N ARG A 314 7.75 -3.75 17.68
CA ARG A 314 7.89 -4.59 16.48
C ARG A 314 6.56 -5.17 16.02
N TYR A 315 6.21 -4.99 14.75
CA TYR A 315 5.06 -5.65 14.13
C TYR A 315 5.47 -6.89 13.36
N GLN A 316 4.66 -7.95 13.50
CA GLN A 316 4.90 -9.20 12.80
C GLN A 316 4.24 -9.19 11.41
N VAL A 317 5.05 -9.31 10.37
CA VAL A 317 4.61 -9.58 9.00
C VAL A 317 4.87 -11.05 8.68
N TRP A 318 3.81 -11.81 8.41
CA TRP A 318 3.95 -13.26 8.23
C TRP A 318 2.99 -13.83 7.18
N GLY A 319 3.12 -15.13 6.92
CA GLY A 319 2.21 -15.86 6.04
C GLY A 319 2.27 -15.37 4.59
N MET A 320 1.11 -15.26 3.94
CA MET A 320 1.03 -14.84 2.53
C MET A 320 1.62 -13.45 2.32
N THR A 321 1.38 -12.50 3.22
CA THR A 321 1.94 -11.14 3.15
C THR A 321 3.47 -11.19 3.08
N ALA A 322 4.10 -11.93 4.00
CA ALA A 322 5.55 -12.07 4.03
C ALA A 322 6.09 -12.78 2.78
N ARG A 323 5.38 -13.80 2.29
CA ARG A 323 5.77 -14.49 1.05
C ARG A 323 5.73 -13.55 -0.16
N ILE A 324 4.66 -12.78 -0.32
CA ILE A 324 4.52 -11.78 -1.39
C ILE A 324 5.68 -10.77 -1.33
N LEU A 325 6.04 -10.29 -0.14
CA LEU A 325 7.14 -9.35 0.05
C LEU A 325 8.50 -9.94 -0.32
N VAL A 326 8.77 -11.20 0.06
CA VAL A 326 9.99 -11.91 -0.34
C VAL A 326 10.06 -12.06 -1.86
N ASP A 327 8.98 -12.54 -2.50
CA ASP A 327 8.93 -12.74 -3.95
C ASP A 327 9.11 -11.42 -4.71
N ALA A 328 8.45 -10.35 -4.26
CA ALA A 328 8.59 -9.01 -4.82
C ALA A 328 10.03 -8.48 -4.67
N ALA A 329 10.63 -8.63 -3.48
CA ALA A 329 12.00 -8.18 -3.23
C ALA A 329 13.02 -8.96 -4.06
N ARG A 330 12.84 -10.28 -4.24
CA ARG A 330 13.70 -11.11 -5.11
C ARG A 330 13.71 -10.60 -6.54
N ILE A 331 12.53 -10.31 -7.09
CA ILE A 331 12.39 -9.72 -8.44
C ILE A 331 13.03 -8.33 -8.49
N ALA A 332 12.73 -7.49 -7.51
CA ALA A 332 13.23 -6.12 -7.46
C ALA A 332 14.75 -6.08 -7.38
N TYR A 333 15.38 -6.82 -6.47
CA TYR A 333 16.84 -6.76 -6.26
C TYR A 333 17.63 -7.77 -7.10
N GLY A 334 16.96 -8.72 -7.76
CA GLY A 334 17.60 -9.73 -8.61
C GLY A 334 18.50 -10.69 -7.83
N GLN A 335 18.14 -11.01 -6.58
CA GLN A 335 18.92 -11.87 -5.70
C GLN A 335 18.00 -12.71 -4.82
N ASP A 336 18.46 -13.89 -4.41
CA ASP A 336 17.76 -14.74 -3.45
C ASP A 336 17.97 -14.26 -2.00
N PRO A 337 17.04 -14.58 -1.08
CA PRO A 337 17.19 -14.24 0.32
C PRO A 337 18.30 -15.07 1.00
N GLU A 338 18.83 -14.54 2.11
CA GLU A 338 19.84 -15.21 2.96
C GLU A 338 19.31 -16.44 3.72
N PHE A 339 18.03 -16.75 3.59
CA PHE A 339 17.33 -17.82 4.27
C PHE A 339 16.59 -18.74 3.28
N GLU A 340 16.14 -19.89 3.78
CA GLU A 340 15.36 -20.84 2.98
C GLU A 340 14.07 -20.21 2.45
N HIS A 341 13.75 -20.51 1.20
CA HIS A 341 12.59 -19.99 0.48
C HIS A 341 12.15 -21.01 -0.58
N ASN A 342 10.93 -20.88 -1.08
CA ASN A 342 10.51 -21.66 -2.25
C ASN A 342 11.22 -21.15 -3.51
N SER A 343 11.61 -22.06 -4.40
CA SER A 343 12.31 -21.73 -5.64
C SER A 343 11.45 -20.92 -6.64
N HIS A 344 10.13 -21.09 -6.61
CA HIS A 344 9.17 -20.42 -7.49
C HIS A 344 8.50 -19.19 -6.84
N TYR A 345 7.95 -18.32 -7.68
CA TYR A 345 7.14 -17.17 -7.26
C TYR A 345 5.66 -17.52 -7.24
N GLY A 346 4.93 -17.02 -6.23
CA GLY A 346 3.50 -17.30 -6.04
C GLY A 346 3.18 -18.80 -5.95
N ASP A 347 1.90 -19.14 -6.13
CA ASP A 347 1.35 -20.48 -5.92
C ASP A 347 0.63 -21.02 -7.18
N GLU A 348 1.00 -20.56 -8.39
CA GLU A 348 0.33 -20.89 -9.66
C GLU A 348 0.04 -22.40 -9.81
N GLY A 349 1.03 -23.26 -9.53
CA GLY A 349 0.85 -24.72 -9.59
C GLY A 349 -0.21 -25.24 -8.59
N MET A 350 -0.25 -24.71 -7.37
CA MET A 350 -1.29 -25.09 -6.40
C MET A 350 -2.67 -24.59 -6.82
N ILE A 351 -2.74 -23.44 -7.49
CA ILE A 351 -3.98 -22.85 -7.99
C ILE A 351 -4.52 -23.69 -9.15
N GLU A 352 -3.67 -24.10 -10.10
CA GLU A 352 -4.05 -25.00 -11.18
C GLU A 352 -4.58 -26.34 -10.65
N ASP A 353 -3.94 -26.90 -9.63
CA ASP A 353 -4.41 -28.14 -9.00
C ASP A 353 -5.74 -27.94 -8.27
N ALA A 354 -5.95 -26.80 -7.62
CA ALA A 354 -7.24 -26.44 -7.03
C ALA A 354 -8.35 -26.28 -8.08
N GLU A 355 -8.03 -25.71 -9.24
CA GLU A 355 -8.95 -25.61 -10.38
C GLU A 355 -9.35 -27.01 -10.89
N LYS A 356 -8.37 -27.87 -11.17
CA LYS A 356 -8.60 -29.26 -11.65
C LYS A 356 -9.48 -30.07 -10.70
N GLN A 357 -9.37 -29.80 -9.40
CA GLN A 357 -10.17 -30.43 -8.34
C GLN A 357 -11.55 -29.79 -8.15
N GLY A 358 -11.89 -28.73 -8.90
CA GLY A 358 -13.18 -28.04 -8.79
C GLY A 358 -13.36 -27.19 -7.53
N ARG A 359 -12.27 -26.87 -6.80
CA ARG A 359 -12.31 -26.12 -5.53
C ARG A 359 -12.57 -24.62 -5.73
N LEU A 360 -12.22 -24.09 -6.89
CA LEU A 360 -12.32 -22.65 -7.20
C LEU A 360 -13.72 -22.19 -7.65
N GLY A 361 -14.76 -23.00 -7.38
CA GLY A 361 -16.16 -22.62 -7.60
C GLY A 361 -16.67 -21.53 -6.63
N PRO A 362 -17.94 -21.10 -6.77
CA PRO A 362 -18.54 -20.09 -5.88
C PRO A 362 -18.47 -20.54 -4.42
N LYS A 363 -18.20 -19.59 -3.52
CA LYS A 363 -18.17 -19.89 -2.08
C LYS A 363 -19.58 -20.33 -1.64
N LYS A 364 -19.73 -21.58 -1.20
CA LYS A 364 -21.01 -22.07 -0.64
C LYS A 364 -21.36 -21.19 0.58
N LYS A 365 -22.52 -20.53 0.55
CA LYS A 365 -23.08 -19.92 1.77
C LYS A 365 -23.28 -21.06 2.76
N THR A 366 -22.70 -20.97 3.96
CA THR A 366 -23.08 -21.83 5.08
C THR A 366 -24.57 -21.66 5.30
N SER A 367 -25.37 -22.63 4.86
CA SER A 367 -26.78 -22.72 5.20
C SER A 367 -26.89 -22.77 6.72
N GLU A 368 -27.75 -21.92 7.28
CA GLU A 368 -28.23 -22.06 8.66
C GLU A 368 -28.54 -23.54 8.91
N ALA A 369 -27.99 -24.08 10.00
CA ALA A 369 -28.38 -25.39 10.48
C ALA A 369 -29.91 -25.36 10.68
N PRO A 370 -30.67 -26.35 10.18
CA PRO A 370 -32.08 -26.42 10.50
C PRO A 370 -32.20 -26.49 12.02
N LYS A 371 -32.95 -25.55 12.60
CA LYS A 371 -33.41 -25.67 13.98
C LYS A 371 -34.23 -26.95 14.06
N VAL A 372 -33.65 -27.99 14.67
CA VAL A 372 -34.36 -29.20 15.08
C VAL A 372 -34.98 -28.94 16.43
#